data_AF-A0A539CZ53-F1
#
_entry.id   AF-A0A539CZ53-F1
#
_cell.length_a   1.000
_cell.length_b   1.000
_cell.length_c   1.000
_cell.angle_alpha   90.00
_cell.angle_beta   90.00
_cell.angle_gamma   90.00
#
_symmetry.space_group_name_H-M   'P 1'
#
loop_
_entity.id
_entity.type
_entity.pdbx_description
1 polymer ?
#
loop_
_entity_poly.entity_id
_entity_poly.type
_entity_poly.pdbx_seq_one_letter_code
_entity_poly.pdbx_strand_id
1 'polypeptide(L)'
;MSDRSQLRDRYLRDPLPVRLGGLAANLARVRSFSDNPAHGDVVARLLEESAWFIEWSAPDAPVETQEALVDCQRELARWRLSWSHVWADSKRRAEVAERAGAWSQQLLNLSGLVQAAAQRPGSHRT
;
A
#
# COMPACT_ATOMS: atom_id res chain seq x y z
N MET A 1 -13.20 19.21 -10.74
CA MET A 1 -12.21 18.11 -10.68
C MET A 1 -12.69 17.10 -9.66
N SER A 2 -12.70 15.80 -9.98
CA SER A 2 -13.09 14.77 -9.01
C SER A 2 -12.01 14.55 -7.95
N ASP A 3 -12.39 14.06 -6.76
CA ASP A 3 -11.47 13.75 -5.67
C ASP A 3 -10.34 12.80 -6.10
N ARG A 4 -10.66 11.82 -6.95
CA ARG A 4 -9.68 10.88 -7.52
C ARG A 4 -8.64 11.58 -8.39
N SER A 5 -9.04 12.54 -9.23
CA SER A 5 -8.11 13.29 -10.08
C SER A 5 -7.17 14.15 -9.24
N GLN A 6 -7.68 14.82 -8.20
CA GLN A 6 -6.86 15.60 -7.26
C GLN A 6 -5.86 14.71 -6.51
N LEU A 7 -6.31 13.53 -6.05
CA LEU A 7 -5.45 12.56 -5.39
C LEU A 7 -4.32 12.08 -6.33
N ARG A 8 -4.67 11.74 -7.58
CA ARG A 8 -3.69 11.33 -8.60
C ARG A 8 -2.64 12.41 -8.84
N ASP A 9 -3.08 13.65 -9.05
CA ASP A 9 -2.18 14.76 -9.35
C ASP A 9 -1.24 15.05 -8.18
N ARG A 10 -1.71 14.93 -6.93
CA ARG A 10 -0.84 15.05 -5.75
C ARG A 10 0.14 13.88 -5.68
N TYR A 11 -0.34 12.65 -5.86
CA TYR A 11 0.47 11.44 -5.75
C TYR A 11 1.60 11.39 -6.80
N LEU A 12 1.31 11.78 -8.04
CA LEU A 12 2.27 11.78 -9.14
C LEU A 12 3.34 12.89 -9.07
N ARG A 13 3.23 13.85 -8.15
CA ARG A 13 4.29 14.85 -7.91
C ARG A 13 5.48 14.26 -7.16
N ASP A 14 5.25 13.18 -6.42
CA ASP A 14 6.29 12.56 -5.61
C ASP A 14 7.16 11.63 -6.47
N PRO A 15 8.48 11.54 -6.20
CA PRO A 15 9.33 10.59 -6.89
C PRO A 15 8.91 9.16 -6.55
N LEU A 16 9.21 8.20 -7.45
CA LEU A 16 8.78 6.81 -7.31
C LEU A 16 9.07 6.19 -5.92
N PRO A 17 10.25 6.35 -5.29
CA PRO A 17 10.49 5.88 -3.93
C PRO A 17 9.43 6.34 -2.91
N VAL A 18 9.06 7.62 -2.96
CA VAL A 18 8.08 8.21 -2.04
C VAL A 18 6.68 7.67 -2.35
N ARG A 19 6.31 7.52 -3.63
CA ARG A 19 5.04 6.90 -4.05
C ARG A 19 4.91 5.47 -3.53
N LEU A 20 5.95 4.64 -3.69
CA LEU A 20 5.99 3.27 -3.19
C LEU A 20 5.92 3.22 -1.65
N GLY A 21 6.60 4.14 -0.96
CA GLY A 21 6.47 4.30 0.49
C GLY A 21 5.05 4.67 0.92
N GLY A 22 4.36 5.53 0.17
CA GLY A 22 2.95 5.87 0.40
C GLY A 22 2.01 4.67 0.22
N LEU A 23 2.23 3.86 -0.82
CA LEU A 23 1.52 2.59 -1.02
C LEU A 23 1.76 1.61 0.13
N ALA A 24 3.02 1.43 0.55
CA ALA A 24 3.36 0.61 1.70
C ALA A 24 2.65 1.10 2.97
N ALA A 25 2.63 2.41 3.23
CA ALA A 25 1.93 2.99 4.37
C ALA A 25 0.41 2.72 4.34
N ASN A 26 -0.23 2.74 3.17
CA ASN A 26 -1.65 2.35 3.05
C ASN A 26 -1.87 0.88 3.43
N LEU A 27 -1.01 -0.02 2.99
CA LEU A 27 -1.09 -1.44 3.32
C LEU A 27 -0.78 -1.71 4.81
N ALA A 28 0.12 -0.95 5.42
CA ALA A 28 0.33 -0.97 6.87
C ALA A 28 -0.93 -0.55 7.64
N ARG A 29 -1.69 0.44 7.14
CA ARG A 29 -2.98 0.82 7.73
C ARG A 29 -4.05 -0.25 7.54
N VAL A 30 -4.09 -0.91 6.38
CA VAL A 30 -4.96 -2.09 6.15
C VAL A 30 -4.69 -3.14 7.22
N ARG A 31 -3.41 -3.49 7.46
CA ARG A 31 -3.02 -4.40 8.54
C ARG A 31 -3.57 -3.93 9.89
N SER A 32 -3.26 -2.70 10.30
CA SER A 32 -3.60 -2.20 11.63
C SER A 32 -5.11 -2.08 11.88
N PHE A 33 -5.92 -1.85 10.85
CA PHE A 33 -7.37 -1.69 10.99
C PHE A 33 -8.16 -2.98 10.80
N SER A 34 -7.55 -4.05 10.29
CA SER A 34 -8.24 -5.32 10.00
C SER A 34 -8.69 -6.08 11.25
N ASP A 35 -8.09 -5.81 12.42
CA ASP A 35 -8.45 -6.46 13.68
C ASP A 35 -9.78 -5.96 14.29
N ASN A 36 -10.26 -4.78 13.87
CA ASN A 36 -11.52 -4.20 14.36
C ASN A 36 -12.64 -4.33 13.30
N PRO A 37 -13.68 -5.14 13.53
CA PRO A 37 -14.80 -5.30 12.59
C PRO A 37 -15.52 -3.99 12.21
N ALA A 38 -15.46 -2.96 13.06
CA ALA A 38 -16.06 -1.65 12.79
C ALA A 38 -15.33 -0.85 11.70
N HIS A 39 -14.12 -1.25 11.30
CA HIS A 39 -13.30 -0.52 10.33
C HIS A 39 -13.47 -0.99 8.87
N GLY A 40 -14.52 -1.75 8.55
CA GLY A 40 -14.67 -2.38 7.23
C GLY A 40 -14.65 -1.38 6.08
N ASP A 41 -15.39 -0.29 6.18
CA ASP A 41 -15.42 0.73 5.13
C ASP A 41 -14.06 1.44 4.97
N VAL A 42 -13.35 1.64 6.08
CA VAL A 42 -12.01 2.25 6.07
C VAL A 42 -11.03 1.33 5.36
N VAL A 43 -11.03 0.03 5.68
CA VAL A 43 -10.15 -0.94 5.03
C VAL A 43 -10.50 -1.09 3.55
N ALA A 44 -11.79 -1.16 3.20
CA ALA A 44 -12.22 -1.23 1.80
C ALA A 44 -11.73 -0.04 0.98
N ARG A 45 -11.82 1.18 1.54
CA ARG A 45 -11.33 2.40 0.90
C ARG A 45 -9.82 2.40 0.74
N LEU A 46 -9.08 1.93 1.75
CA LEU A 46 -7.62 1.81 1.66
C LEU A 46 -7.20 0.79 0.60
N LEU A 47 -7.91 -0.33 0.45
CA LEU A 47 -7.65 -1.32 -0.60
C LEU A 47 -7.90 -0.75 -1.99
N GLU A 48 -8.95 0.07 -2.16
CA GLU A 48 -9.22 0.77 -3.42
C GLU A 48 -8.15 1.81 -3.73
N GLU A 49 -7.76 2.64 -2.75
CA GLU A 49 -6.72 3.64 -2.93
C GLU A 49 -5.36 3.00 -3.26
N SER A 50 -5.01 1.91 -2.58
CA SER A 50 -3.81 1.13 -2.89
C SER A 50 -3.81 0.60 -4.32
N ALA A 51 -4.96 0.18 -4.84
CA ALA A 51 -5.08 -0.28 -6.22
C ALA A 51 -4.82 0.85 -7.24
N TRP A 52 -5.26 2.08 -6.95
CA TRP A 52 -4.93 3.25 -7.77
C TRP A 52 -3.44 3.61 -7.69
N PHE A 53 -2.86 3.55 -6.50
CA PHE A 53 -1.44 3.83 -6.29
C PHE A 53 -0.53 2.86 -7.05
N ILE A 54 -0.93 1.58 -7.12
CA ILE A 54 -0.25 0.58 -7.96
C ILE A 54 -0.35 0.99 -9.44
N GLU A 55 -1.56 1.24 -9.94
CA GLU A 55 -1.80 1.64 -11.34
C GLU A 55 -0.96 2.88 -11.74
N TRP A 56 -0.82 3.84 -10.83
CA TRP A 56 -0.09 5.08 -11.08
C TRP A 56 1.42 4.97 -10.89
N SER A 57 1.91 3.97 -10.15
CA SER A 57 3.35 3.78 -9.90
C SER A 57 3.99 2.80 -10.88
N ALA A 58 3.24 1.78 -11.34
CA ALA A 58 3.77 0.71 -12.17
C ALA A 58 4.47 1.19 -13.45
N PRO A 59 3.97 2.19 -14.22
CA PRO A 59 4.62 2.62 -15.47
C PRO A 59 6.05 3.15 -15.30
N ASP A 60 6.35 3.71 -14.12
CA ASP A 60 7.67 4.31 -13.84
C ASP A 60 8.60 3.36 -13.08
N ALA A 61 8.10 2.19 -12.68
CA ALA A 61 8.83 1.24 -11.86
C ALA A 61 9.77 0.34 -12.69
N PRO A 62 10.92 -0.09 -12.16
CA PRO A 62 11.73 -1.12 -12.79
C PRO A 62 10.98 -2.46 -12.85
N VAL A 63 11.39 -3.35 -13.75
CA VAL A 63 10.66 -4.60 -14.07
C VAL A 63 10.40 -5.45 -12.83
N GLU A 64 11.38 -5.58 -11.94
CA GLU A 64 11.27 -6.37 -10.71
C GLU A 64 10.20 -5.80 -9.77
N THR A 65 10.09 -4.47 -9.71
CA THR A 65 9.06 -3.79 -8.93
C THR A 65 7.69 -3.88 -9.62
N GLN A 66 7.63 -3.82 -10.96
CA GLN A 66 6.38 -3.99 -11.70
C GLN A 66 5.76 -5.37 -11.45
N GLU A 67 6.56 -6.44 -11.44
CA GLU A 67 6.09 -7.80 -11.12
C GLU A 67 5.46 -7.85 -9.71
N ALA A 68 6.17 -7.33 -8.71
CA ALA A 68 5.67 -7.26 -7.34
C ALA A 68 4.37 -6.44 -7.23
N LEU A 69 4.27 -5.33 -7.96
CA LEU A 69 3.06 -4.50 -8.01
C LEU A 69 1.88 -5.23 -8.65
N VAL A 70 2.11 -5.99 -9.73
CA VAL A 70 1.06 -6.80 -10.38
C VAL A 70 0.55 -7.90 -9.43
N ASP A 71 1.45 -8.59 -8.73
CA ASP A 71 1.03 -9.63 -7.79
C ASP A 71 0.28 -9.06 -6.58
N CYS A 72 0.71 -7.90 -6.08
CA CYS A 72 -0.03 -7.16 -5.07
C CYS A 72 -1.42 -6.79 -5.58
N GLN A 73 -1.52 -6.21 -6.78
CA GLN A 73 -2.79 -5.82 -7.40
C GLN A 73 -3.76 -7.00 -7.54
N ARG A 74 -3.27 -8.17 -7.94
CA ARG A 74 -4.07 -9.40 -8.05
C ARG A 74 -4.64 -9.82 -6.71
N GLU A 75 -3.87 -9.69 -5.64
CA GLU A 75 -4.32 -10.03 -4.29
C GLU A 75 -5.35 -9.02 -3.76
N LEU A 76 -5.11 -7.71 -3.95
CA LEU A 76 -6.08 -6.66 -3.61
C LEU A 76 -7.41 -6.87 -4.37
N ALA A 77 -7.34 -7.21 -5.66
CA ALA A 77 -8.52 -7.49 -6.47
C ALA A 77 -9.33 -8.67 -5.93
N ARG A 78 -8.66 -9.76 -5.51
CA ARG A 78 -9.35 -10.93 -4.91
C ARG A 78 -10.07 -10.56 -3.61
N TRP A 79 -9.45 -9.79 -2.73
CA TRP A 79 -10.10 -9.33 -1.50
C TRP A 79 -11.29 -8.42 -1.77
N ARG A 80 -11.15 -7.46 -2.70
CA ARG A 80 -12.23 -6.54 -3.07
C ARG A 80 -13.43 -7.26 -3.70
N LEU A 81 -13.19 -8.26 -4.56
CA LEU A 81 -14.25 -9.05 -5.19
C LEU A 81 -15.05 -9.88 -4.19
N SER A 82 -14.43 -10.29 -3.09
CA SER A 82 -15.05 -11.14 -2.06
C SER A 82 -15.26 -10.41 -0.73
N TRP A 83 -15.29 -9.07 -0.75
CA TRP A 83 -15.11 -8.23 0.43
C TRP A 83 -16.11 -8.52 1.55
N SER A 84 -17.39 -8.66 1.24
CA SER A 84 -18.44 -8.97 2.23
C SER A 84 -18.15 -10.28 2.99
N HIS A 85 -17.69 -11.31 2.28
CA HIS A 85 -17.34 -12.60 2.87
C HIS A 85 -16.03 -12.54 3.66
N VAL A 86 -15.03 -11.82 3.12
CA VAL A 86 -13.74 -11.61 3.81
C VAL A 86 -13.94 -10.85 5.11
N TRP A 87 -14.73 -9.77 5.09
CA TRP A 87 -14.89 -8.92 6.26
C TRP A 87 -15.80 -9.52 7.33
N ALA A 88 -16.77 -10.37 6.98
CA ALA A 88 -17.61 -11.05 7.96
C ALA A 88 -16.85 -12.11 8.78
N ASP A 89 -15.81 -12.72 8.21
CA ASP A 89 -15.05 -13.81 8.82
C ASP A 89 -13.76 -13.31 9.50
N SER A 90 -13.65 -13.52 10.81
CA SER A 90 -12.48 -13.06 11.57
C SER A 90 -11.16 -13.69 11.14
N LYS A 91 -11.17 -14.93 10.67
CA LYS A 91 -9.95 -15.59 10.17
C LYS A 91 -9.51 -14.97 8.86
N ARG A 92 -10.44 -14.71 7.95
CA ARG A 92 -10.15 -14.04 6.67
C ARG A 92 -9.69 -12.59 6.88
N ARG A 93 -10.24 -11.86 7.85
CA ARG A 93 -9.73 -10.54 8.22
C ARG A 93 -8.29 -10.60 8.72
N ALA A 94 -7.95 -11.59 9.57
CA ALA A 94 -6.58 -11.79 10.03
C ALA A 94 -5.63 -12.14 8.86
N GLU A 95 -6.07 -12.97 7.91
CA GLU A 95 -5.30 -13.27 6.70
C GLU A 95 -5.03 -12.01 5.85
N VAL A 96 -6.04 -11.15 5.66
CA VAL A 96 -5.85 -9.84 4.99
C VAL A 96 -4.84 -9.00 5.75
N ALA A 97 -4.91 -8.96 7.08
CA ALA A 97 -4.00 -8.18 7.90
C ALA A 97 -2.54 -8.60 7.72
N GLU A 98 -2.28 -9.90 7.83
CA GLU A 98 -0.94 -10.49 7.68
C GLU A 98 -0.38 -10.27 6.27
N ARG A 99 -1.18 -10.54 5.24
CA ARG A 99 -0.76 -10.37 3.84
C ARG A 99 -0.54 -8.90 3.47
N ALA A 100 -1.39 -7.99 3.95
CA ALA A 100 -1.17 -6.56 3.76
C ALA A 100 0.09 -6.08 4.47
N GLY A 101 0.39 -6.62 5.66
CA GLY A 101 1.65 -6.40 6.37
C GLY A 101 2.87 -6.84 5.57
N ALA A 102 2.83 -8.05 5.01
CA ALA A 102 3.90 -8.58 4.17
C ALA A 102 4.13 -7.70 2.93
N TRP A 103 3.07 -7.30 2.22
CA TRP A 103 3.17 -6.39 1.08
C TRP A 103 3.70 -5.01 1.46
N SER A 104 3.24 -4.46 2.59
CA SER A 104 3.76 -3.20 3.12
C SER A 104 5.29 -3.28 3.28
N GLN A 105 5.79 -4.33 3.94
CA GLN A 105 7.22 -4.48 4.17
C GLN A 105 8.00 -4.65 2.86
N GLN A 106 7.49 -5.48 1.94
CA GLN A 106 8.12 -5.72 0.64
C GLN A 106 8.21 -4.44 -0.19
N LEU A 107 7.11 -3.68 -0.32
CA LEU A 107 7.07 -2.45 -1.12
C LEU A 107 7.88 -1.33 -0.47
N LEU A 108 7.93 -1.28 0.87
CA LEU A 108 8.82 -0.37 1.57
C LEU A 108 10.29 -0.71 1.31
N ASN A 109 10.66 -1.99 1.24
CA ASN A 109 12.02 -2.40 0.87
C ASN A 109 12.34 -2.02 -0.59
N LEU A 110 11.43 -2.30 -1.52
CA LEU A 110 11.57 -1.95 -2.94
C LEU A 110 11.62 -0.44 -3.18
N SER A 111 11.04 0.36 -2.27
CA SER A 111 11.15 1.83 -2.34
C SER A 111 12.57 2.35 -2.10
N GLY A 112 13.44 1.57 -1.42
CA GLY A 112 14.77 2.02 -1.01
C GLY A 112 14.79 3.02 0.16
N LEU A 113 13.63 3.40 0.71
CA LEU A 113 13.54 4.43 1.75
C LEU A 113 14.12 3.98 3.10
N VAL A 114 14.04 2.69 3.42
CA VAL A 114 14.58 2.14 4.68
C VAL A 114 16.11 2.22 4.68
N GLN A 115 16.75 1.92 3.55
CA GLN A 115 18.19 2.01 3.38
C GLN A 115 18.64 3.47 3.35
N ALA A 116 17.90 4.35 2.67
CA ALA A 116 18.20 5.78 2.62
C ALA A 116 18.13 6.44 4.02
N ALA A 117 17.19 6.04 4.86
CA ALA A 117 17.07 6.54 6.24
C ALA A 117 18.25 6.08 7.11
N ALA A 118 18.70 4.83 6.98
CA ALA A 118 19.83 4.29 7.72
C ALA A 118 21.19 4.90 7.31
N GLN A 119 21.30 5.41 6.08
CA GLN A 119 22.53 6.00 5.54
C GLN A 119 22.70 7.49 5.81
N ARG A 120 21.70 8.19 6.41
CA ARG A 120 21.87 9.58 6.81
C ARG A 120 22.78 9.63 8.05
N PRO A 121 24.03 10.11 7.96
CA PRO A 121 24.84 10.32 9.14
C PRO A 121 24.13 11.37 9.99
N GLY A 122 24.02 11.11 11.29
CA GLY A 122 23.41 12.03 12.25
C GLY A 122 23.97 13.43 12.02
N SER A 123 23.08 14.40 11.78
CA SER A 123 23.40 15.81 11.81
C SER A 123 24.22 16.08 13.08
N HIS A 124 25.51 16.32 12.90
CA HIS A 124 26.36 16.84 13.96
C HIS A 124 25.75 18.19 14.37
N ARG A 125 25.10 18.17 15.53
CA ARG A 125 24.63 19.36 16.22
C ARG A 125 25.87 19.98 16.88
N THR A 126 26.44 21.00 16.25
CA THR A 126 27.31 21.99 16.92
C THR A 126 26.46 23.11 17.47
#